data_AF-A0A1Q7ZMG9-F1
#
_entry.id   AF-A0A1Q7ZMG9-F1
#
_cell.length_a   1.000
_cell.length_b   1.000
_cell.length_c   1.000
_cell.angle_alpha   90.00
_cell.angle_beta   90.00
_cell.angle_gamma   90.00
#
_symmetry.space_group_name_H-M   'P 1'
#
loop_
_entity.id
_entity.type
_entity.pdbx_description
1 polymer ?
#
loop_
_entity_poly.entity_id
_entity_poly.type
_entity_poly.pdbx_seq_one_letter_code
_entity_poly.pdbx_strand_id
1 'polypeptide(L)' 'MKCPKCDLQLDFVGRYIVQEDFEAGAPAQIRDMEVWQCDLCKTYYETSRSGQPIPIHFMQSMFKRLE' A
#
# COMPACT_ATOMS: atom_id res chain seq x y z
N MET A 1 8.71 -4.30 9.01
CA MET A 1 8.95 -5.03 7.73
C MET A 1 10.16 -4.41 7.04
N LYS A 2 10.85 -5.14 6.15
CA LYS A 2 12.05 -4.63 5.47
C LYS A 2 11.77 -4.25 4.02
N CYS A 3 12.47 -3.23 3.53
CA CYS A 3 12.45 -2.81 2.14
C CYS A 3 13.14 -3.89 1.28
N PRO A 4 12.45 -4.51 0.29
CA PRO A 4 13.06 -5.55 -0.55
C PRO A 4 14.19 -5.04 -1.45
N LYS A 5 14.32 -3.71 -1.62
CA LYS A 5 15.39 -3.09 -2.42
C LYS A 5 16.62 -2.72 -1.61
N CYS A 6 16.43 -2.31 -0.36
CA CYS A 6 17.48 -1.66 0.44
C CYS A 6 17.79 -2.41 1.75
N ASP A 7 17.02 -3.44 2.08
CA ASP A 7 17.05 -4.21 3.34
C ASP A 7 16.85 -3.39 4.64
N LEU A 8 16.55 -2.09 4.52
CA LEU A 8 16.25 -1.21 5.63
C LEU A 8 14.83 -1.44 6.17
N GLN A 9 14.63 -1.11 7.45
CA GLN A 9 13.30 -1.10 8.06
C GLN A 9 12.41 -0.09 7.32
N LEU A 10 11.17 -0.49 7.04
CA LEU A 10 10.15 0.41 6.52
C LEU A 10 9.42 1.10 7.68
N ASP A 11 9.18 2.39 7.51
CA ASP A 11 8.45 3.22 8.46
C ASP A 11 6.95 3.17 8.17
N PHE A 12 6.14 3.10 9.23
CA PHE A 12 4.69 3.10 9.10
C PHE A 12 4.20 4.50 8.71
N VAL A 13 3.42 4.59 7.63
CA VAL A 13 2.87 5.86 7.14
C VAL A 13 1.44 6.04 7.64
N GLY A 14 0.62 4.99 7.56
CA GLY A 14 -0.78 5.07 7.95
C GLY A 14 -1.63 3.93 7.42
N ARG A 15 -2.91 3.95 7.80
CA ARG A 15 -3.94 3.06 7.26
C ARG A 15 -4.87 3.85 6.34
N TYR A 16 -5.24 3.24 5.24
CA TYR A 16 -6.10 3.83 4.23
C TYR A 16 -7.19 2.84 3.86
N ILE A 17 -8.39 3.35 3.58
CA ILE A 17 -9.39 2.57 2.86
C ILE A 17 -9.17 2.82 1.38
N VAL A 18 -8.88 1.76 0.65
CA VAL A 18 -8.78 1.77 -0.81
C VAL A 18 -10.01 1.13 -1.40
N GLN A 19 -10.55 1.76 -2.44
CA GLN A 19 -11.55 1.16 -3.31
C GLN A 19 -10.83 0.74 -4.60
N GLU A 20 -10.63 -0.55 -4.78
CA GLU A 20 -10.05 -1.10 -6.01
C GLU A 20 -11.19 -1.34 -7.01
N ASP A 21 -11.27 -0.48 -8.04
CA ASP A 21 -12.17 -0.69 -9.17
C ASP A 21 -11.55 -1.72 -10.11
N PHE A 22 -12.09 -2.93 -10.12
CA PHE A 22 -11.70 -3.97 -11.09
C PHE A 22 -12.42 -3.73 -12.42
N GLU A 23 -11.70 -3.77 -13.54
CA GLU A 23 -12.30 -3.56 -14.87
C GLU A 23 -13.41 -4.59 -15.17
N ALA A 24 -14.46 -4.08 -15.84
CA ALA A 24 -15.58 -4.79 -16.45
C ALA A 24 -16.34 -5.81 -15.58
N GLY A 25 -17.09 -5.32 -14.60
CA GLY A 25 -18.23 -6.04 -13.99
C GLY A 25 -17.96 -6.75 -12.68
N ALA A 26 -16.74 -6.67 -12.14
CA ALA A 26 -16.45 -7.08 -10.78
C ALA A 26 -16.86 -5.98 -9.77
N PRO A 27 -17.43 -6.35 -8.60
CA PRO A 27 -17.75 -5.37 -7.58
C PRO A 27 -16.47 -4.69 -7.10
N ALA A 28 -16.52 -3.36 -6.92
CA ALA A 28 -15.44 -2.61 -6.32
C ALA A 28 -15.11 -3.21 -4.95
N GLN A 29 -13.83 -3.53 -4.72
CA GLN A 29 -13.39 -4.08 -3.44
C GLN A 29 -12.92 -2.94 -2.55
N ILE A 30 -13.63 -2.74 -1.44
CA ILE A 30 -13.19 -1.85 -0.37
C ILE A 30 -12.30 -2.66 0.56
N ARG A 31 -11.08 -2.20 0.78
CA ARG A 31 -10.12 -2.88 1.65
C ARG A 31 -9.34 -1.89 2.51
N ASP A 32 -9.08 -2.28 3.74
CA ASP A 32 -8.06 -1.63 4.58
C ASP A 32 -6.66 -1.95 4.05
N MET A 33 -5.84 -0.91 3.98
CA MET A 33 -4.47 -1.00 3.50
C MET A 33 -3.52 -0.25 4.42
N GLU A 34 -2.57 -0.97 5.01
CA GLU A 34 -1.46 -0.39 5.76
C GLU A 34 -0.33 -0.02 4.80
N VAL A 35 0.07 1.25 4.83
CA VAL A 35 1.11 1.80 3.98
C VAL A 35 2.38 2.03 4.78
N TRP A 36 3.49 1.65 4.18
CA TRP A 36 4.83 1.74 4.73
C TRP A 36 5.75 2.43 3.73
N GLN A 37 6.75 3.17 4.20
CA GLN A 37 7.71 3.87 3.33
C GLN A 37 9.15 3.50 3.68
N CYS A 38 9.99 3.36 2.66
CA CYS A 38 11.43 3.29 2.86
C CYS A 38 12.03 4.69 2.88
N ASP A 39 12.71 5.07 3.95
CA ASP A 39 13.33 6.40 4.03
C ASP A 39 14.46 6.60 3.01
N LEU A 40 15.15 5.51 2.60
CA LEU A 40 16.26 5.60 1.65
C LEU A 40 15.81 5.73 0.19
N CYS A 41 15.00 4.79 -0.30
CA CYS A 41 14.56 4.78 -1.71
C CYS A 41 13.22 5.47 -1.94
N LYS A 42 12.60 6.02 -0.88
CA LYS A 42 11.33 6.74 -0.87
C LYS A 42 10.15 5.97 -1.49
N THR A 43 10.29 4.66 -1.67
CA THR A 43 9.25 3.77 -2.22
C THR A 43 8.22 3.44 -1.14
N TYR A 44 6.95 3.45 -1.53
CA TYR A 44 5.83 3.05 -0.68
C TYR A 44 5.47 1.58 -0.90
N TYR A 45 5.05 0.92 0.17
CA TYR A 45 4.70 -0.49 0.20
C TYR A 45 3.39 -0.71 0.96
N GLU A 46 2.60 -1.67 0.51
CA GLU A 46 1.50 -2.25 1.26
C GLU A 46 1.89 -3.61 1.83
N THR A 47 1.15 -4.07 2.83
CA THR A 47 1.31 -5.44 3.36
C THR A 47 0.34 -6.36 2.63
N SER A 48 0.86 -7.38 1.95
CA SER A 48 0.02 -8.44 1.38
C SER A 48 -0.69 -9.25 2.47
N ARG A 49 -1.69 -10.05 2.09
CA ARG A 49 -2.31 -11.03 3.02
C ARG A 49 -1.30 -12.05 3.58
N SER A 50 -0.17 -12.28 2.91
CA SER A 50 0.92 -13.14 3.38
C SER A 50 1.97 -12.41 4.23
N GLY A 51 1.77 -11.13 4.54
CA GLY A 51 2.70 -10.31 5.33
C GLY A 51 3.90 -9.79 4.55
N GLN A 52 3.92 -9.94 3.22
CA GLN A 52 5.01 -9.51 2.36
C GLN A 52 4.82 -8.06 1.90
N PRO A 53 5.90 -7.26 1.81
CA PRO A 53 5.82 -5.89 1.30
C PRO A 53 5.62 -5.90 -0.23
N ILE A 54 4.51 -5.34 -0.70
CA ILE A 54 4.22 -5.16 -2.13
C ILE A 54 4.40 -3.68 -2.48
N PRO A 55 5.19 -3.32 -3.49
CA PRO A 55 5.37 -1.93 -3.88
C PRO A 55 4.07 -1.34 -4.43
N ILE A 56 3.70 -0.15 -3.93
CA ILE A 56 2.52 0.58 -4.39
C ILE A 56 2.92 1.37 -5.64
N HIS A 57 2.35 1.04 -6.79
CA HIS A 57 2.65 1.70 -8.06
C HIS A 57 1.60 2.74 -8.49
N PHE A 58 0.38 2.68 -7.94
CA PHE A 58 -0.74 3.54 -8.34
C PHE A 58 -1.22 4.38 -7.15
N MET A 59 -0.59 5.54 -6.94
CA MET A 59 -0.99 6.47 -5.88
C MET A 59 -2.03 7.52 -6.30
N GLN A 60 -2.35 7.64 -7.59
CA GLN A 60 -3.02 8.84 -8.12
C GLN A 60 -4.54 8.91 -7.92
N SER A 61 -5.23 7.84 -7.49
CA SER A 61 -6.70 7.83 -7.50
C SER A 61 -7.42 7.20 -6.31
N MET A 62 -6.74 6.57 -5.33
CA MET A 62 -7.44 5.62 -4.43
C MET A 62 -7.42 5.93 -2.92
N PHE A 63 -6.95 7.12 -2.50
CA PHE A 63 -6.81 7.40 -1.06
C PHE A 63 -7.80 8.44 -0.55
N LYS A 64 -8.93 7.99 -0.02
CA LYS A 64 -9.57 8.73 1.08
C LYS A 64 -8.85 8.35 2.37
N ARG A 65 -8.02 9.26 2.88
CA ARG A 65 -7.43 9.13 4.22
C ARG A 65 -8.58 9.12 5.23
N LEU A 66 -8.67 8.08 6.06
CA LEU A 66 -9.52 8.12 7.24
C LEU A 66 -8.82 8.96 8.31
N GLU A 67 -9.48 10.02 8.76
CA GLU A 67 -9.07 10.85 9.90
C GLU A 67 -9.52 10.22 11.22
#